data_AF-A0A968VXJ2-F1
#
_entry.id   AF-A0A968VXJ2-F1
#
_cell.length_a   1.000
_cell.length_b   1.000
_cell.length_c   1.000
_cell.angle_alpha   90.00
_cell.angle_beta   90.00
_cell.angle_gamma   90.00
#
_symmetry.space_group_name_H-M   'P 1'
#
loop_
_entity.id
_entity.type
_entity.pdbx_description
1 polymer ?
#
loop_
_entity_poly.entity_id
_entity_poly.type
_entity_poly.pdbx_seq_one_letter_code
_entity_poly.pdbx_strand_id
1 'polypeptide(L)'
;MIRVKICLLVFWAVLSNARAMDYSSLFNQGNDWYLKGKYMEAIDLYDSLLAAGAESAELYYNLGNAWYKQGHYPKAILYYEKALLLNPGDEDVQFNLSFVNTHVVDKIEAIPEIFFARWWKSFISLLPVKIWGALALLFFILVFVNLWVFLLAKEAALKRLFFSVSMAFAFFVW
;
A
#
# COMPACT_ATOMS: atom_id res chain seq x y z
N MET A 1 5.18 32.55 44.70
CA MET A 1 4.53 31.74 43.64
C MET A 1 4.69 32.32 42.22
N ILE A 2 4.58 33.64 42.02
CA ILE A 2 4.64 34.26 40.66
C ILE A 2 6.00 34.08 39.97
N ARG A 3 7.13 34.21 40.70
CA ARG A 3 8.49 34.03 40.13
C ARG A 3 8.75 32.62 39.58
N VAL A 4 8.22 31.59 40.25
CA VAL A 4 8.37 30.20 39.80
C VAL A 4 7.56 29.93 38.52
N LYS A 5 6.36 30.52 38.41
CA LYS A 5 5.55 30.42 37.18
C LYS A 5 6.22 31.10 35.99
N ILE A 6 6.88 32.24 36.21
CA ILE A 6 7.64 32.93 35.16
C ILE A 6 8.86 32.09 34.74
N CYS A 7 9.60 31.50 35.68
CA CYS A 7 10.70 30.60 35.35
C CYS A 7 10.24 29.37 34.58
N LEU A 8 9.09 28.79 34.93
CA LEU A 8 8.51 27.64 34.21
C LEU A 8 8.03 28.02 32.80
N LEU A 9 7.43 29.21 32.63
CA LEU A 9 7.02 29.70 31.31
C LEU A 9 8.22 30.05 30.43
N VAL A 10 9.27 30.65 30.98
CA VAL A 10 10.52 30.91 30.25
C VAL A 10 11.24 29.60 29.92
N PHE A 11 11.24 28.63 30.83
CA PHE A 11 11.79 27.29 30.60
C PHE A 11 11.04 26.55 29.49
N TRP A 12 9.70 26.65 29.47
CA TRP A 12 8.86 26.08 28.42
C TRP A 12 9.03 26.80 27.07
N ALA A 13 9.18 28.12 27.08
CA ALA A 13 9.46 28.93 25.89
C ALA A 13 10.87 28.69 25.31
N VAL A 14 11.85 28.37 26.17
CA VAL A 14 13.20 27.98 25.75
C VAL A 14 13.21 26.56 25.19
N LEU A 15 12.39 25.64 25.73
CA LEU A 15 12.20 24.29 25.19
C LEU A 15 11.38 24.25 23.89
N SER A 16 10.49 25.22 23.67
CA SER A 16 9.71 25.34 22.43
C SER A 16 10.50 25.93 21.26
N ASN A 17 11.76 26.33 21.45
CA ASN A 17 12.72 26.53 20.35
C ASN A 17 13.20 25.17 19.80
N ALA A 18 12.28 24.22 19.64
CA ALA A 18 12.46 23.16 18.66
C ALA A 18 12.60 23.88 17.33
N ARG A 19 13.81 23.88 16.77
CA ARG A 19 14.05 24.36 15.40
C ARG A 19 12.99 23.69 14.54
N ALA A 20 12.05 24.47 14.00
CA ALA A 20 11.25 24.00 12.88
C ALA A 20 12.27 23.69 11.79
N MET A 21 12.54 22.39 11.59
CA MET A 21 13.43 21.97 10.53
C MET A 21 12.74 22.36 9.24
N ASP A 22 13.34 23.28 8.49
CA ASP A 22 12.77 23.75 7.24
C ASP A 22 12.97 22.66 6.18
N TYR A 23 12.00 21.74 6.12
CA TYR A 23 12.02 20.63 5.18
C TYR A 23 12.09 21.11 3.73
N SER A 24 11.47 22.25 3.42
CA SER A 24 11.48 22.80 2.08
C SER A 24 12.86 23.32 1.67
N SER A 25 13.57 23.99 2.58
CA SER A 25 14.93 24.45 2.34
C SER A 25 15.91 23.29 2.15
N LEU A 26 15.86 22.28 3.03
CA LEU A 26 16.71 21.10 2.94
C LEU A 26 16.42 20.28 1.67
N PHE A 27 15.14 20.18 1.28
CA PHE A 27 14.74 19.50 0.05
C PHE A 27 15.30 20.20 -1.19
N ASN A 28 15.15 21.53 -1.27
CA ASN A 28 15.71 22.32 -2.35
C ASN A 28 17.25 22.23 -2.41
N GLN A 29 17.91 22.20 -1.24
CA GLN A 29 19.35 22.00 -1.17
C GLN A 29 19.76 20.61 -1.69
N GLY A 30 18.97 19.57 -1.38
CA GLY A 30 19.16 18.23 -1.95
C GLY A 30 19.04 18.24 -3.48
N ASN A 31 18.03 18.93 -4.01
CA ASN A 31 17.83 19.11 -5.45
C ASN A 31 19.03 19.83 -6.08
N ASP A 32 19.56 20.88 -5.44
CA ASP A 32 20.75 21.60 -5.91
C ASP A 32 21.99 20.71 -5.98
N TRP A 33 22.20 19.85 -4.98
CA TRP A 33 23.32 18.90 -5.00
C TRP A 33 23.14 17.86 -6.09
N TYR A 34 21.92 17.36 -6.29
CA TYR A 34 21.59 16.45 -7.37
C TYR A 34 21.90 17.07 -8.75
N LEU A 35 21.49 18.32 -8.98
CA LEU A 35 21.77 19.06 -10.22
C LEU A 35 23.27 19.28 -10.46
N LYS A 36 24.06 19.39 -9.38
CA LYS A 36 25.54 19.47 -9.43
C LYS A 36 26.23 18.12 -9.66
N GLY A 37 25.47 17.03 -9.80
CA GLY A 37 26.00 15.67 -9.93
C GLY A 37 26.54 15.08 -8.61
N LYS A 38 26.27 15.74 -7.49
CA LYS A 38 26.71 15.37 -6.15
C LYS A 38 25.63 14.54 -5.46
N TYR A 39 25.49 13.30 -5.96
CA TYR A 39 24.35 12.45 -5.62
C TYR A 39 24.40 11.94 -4.18
N MET A 40 25.59 11.70 -3.61
CA MET A 40 25.69 11.26 -2.22
C MET A 40 25.26 12.36 -1.26
N GLU A 41 25.68 13.61 -1.50
CA GLU A 41 25.26 14.76 -0.70
C GLU A 41 23.75 15.03 -0.82
N ALA A 42 23.16 14.79 -1.99
CA ALA A 42 21.71 14.85 -2.17
C ALA A 42 20.99 13.74 -1.36
N ILE A 43 21.50 12.50 -1.42
CA ILE A 43 20.99 11.36 -0.65
C ILE A 43 21.02 11.66 0.84
N ASP A 44 22.13 12.17 1.37
CA ASP A 44 22.27 12.47 2.80
C ASP A 44 21.22 13.49 3.27
N LEU A 45 20.94 14.51 2.45
CA LEU A 45 19.89 15.49 2.75
C LEU A 45 18.50 14.87 2.68
N TYR A 46 18.20 14.10 1.65
CA TYR A 46 16.90 13.43 1.52
C TYR A 46 16.67 12.40 2.64
N ASP A 47 17.68 11.61 3.01
CA ASP A 47 17.60 10.67 4.13
C ASP A 47 17.42 11.41 5.47
N SER A 48 18.01 12.61 5.62
CA SER A 48 17.78 13.44 6.81
C SER A 48 16.34 13.95 6.91
N LEU A 49 15.71 14.27 5.77
CA LEU A 49 14.30 14.64 5.70
C LEU A 49 13.40 13.46 6.10
N LEU A 50 13.70 12.27 5.55
CA LEU A 50 13.00 11.04 5.92
C LEU A 50 13.15 10.73 7.42
N ALA A 51 14.35 10.90 7.98
CA ALA A 51 14.61 10.69 9.41
C ALA A 51 13.83 11.66 10.31
N ALA A 52 13.53 12.86 9.80
CA ALA A 52 12.69 13.84 10.47
C ALA A 52 11.17 13.61 10.25
N GLY A 53 10.79 12.56 9.51
CA GLY A 53 9.41 12.17 9.25
C GLY A 53 8.75 12.89 8.08
N ALA A 54 9.52 13.60 7.24
CA ALA A 54 8.99 14.13 5.99
C ALA A 54 8.84 12.98 4.99
N GLU A 55 7.62 12.74 4.50
CA GLU A 55 7.35 11.74 3.46
C GLU A 55 6.52 12.37 2.34
N SER A 56 6.98 12.23 1.09
CA SER A 56 6.23 12.66 -0.09
C SER A 56 6.64 11.85 -1.32
N ALA A 57 5.75 11.76 -2.31
CA ALA A 57 6.05 11.09 -3.57
C ALA A 57 7.28 11.71 -4.25
N GLU A 58 7.40 13.04 -4.23
CA GLU A 58 8.51 13.79 -4.83
C GLU A 58 9.85 13.51 -4.12
N LEU A 59 9.86 13.46 -2.78
CA LEU A 59 11.05 13.13 -2.00
C LEU A 59 11.54 11.71 -2.31
N TYR A 60 10.63 10.75 -2.35
CA TYR A 60 10.95 9.38 -2.71
C TYR A 60 11.42 9.27 -4.17
N TYR A 61 10.80 9.99 -5.10
CA TYR A 61 11.24 10.03 -6.50
C TYR A 61 12.66 10.58 -6.65
N ASN A 62 12.96 11.71 -6.00
CA ASN A 62 14.29 12.35 -6.07
C ASN A 62 15.38 11.51 -5.40
N LEU A 63 15.04 10.84 -4.30
CA LEU A 63 15.95 9.89 -3.65
C LEU A 63 16.19 8.65 -4.53
N GLY A 64 15.15 8.14 -5.19
CA GLY A 64 15.26 7.07 -6.18
C GLY A 64 16.17 7.45 -7.35
N ASN A 65 15.98 8.65 -7.90
CA ASN A 65 16.83 9.22 -8.94
C ASN A 65 18.29 9.33 -8.50
N ALA A 66 18.55 9.80 -7.27
CA ALA A 66 19.91 9.92 -6.74
C ALA A 66 20.59 8.55 -6.57
N TRP A 67 19.89 7.55 -6.01
CA TRP A 67 20.42 6.19 -5.91
C TRP A 67 20.65 5.52 -7.27
N TYR A 68 19.78 5.80 -8.26
CA TYR A 68 19.97 5.34 -9.63
C TYR A 68 21.27 5.90 -10.22
N LYS A 69 21.52 7.21 -10.03
CA LYS A 69 22.76 7.85 -10.50
C LYS A 69 24.02 7.34 -9.82
N GLN A 70 23.91 6.84 -8.58
CA GLN A 70 24.99 6.15 -7.87
C GLN A 70 25.16 4.67 -8.30
N GLY A 71 24.33 4.17 -9.22
CA GLY A 71 24.35 2.77 -9.67
C GLY A 71 23.77 1.78 -8.65
N HIS A 72 23.15 2.25 -7.57
CA HIS A 72 22.57 1.38 -6.55
C HIS A 72 21.11 1.05 -6.87
N TYR A 73 20.91 0.30 -7.96
CA TYR A 73 19.59 -0.02 -8.53
C TYR A 73 18.56 -0.56 -7.52
N PRO A 74 18.88 -1.46 -6.57
CA PRO A 74 17.90 -1.93 -5.59
C PRO A 74 17.31 -0.82 -4.70
N LYS A 75 18.11 0.20 -4.34
CA LYS A 75 17.61 1.33 -3.54
C LYS A 75 16.79 2.28 -4.40
N ALA A 76 17.17 2.47 -5.66
CA ALA A 76 16.38 3.26 -6.61
C ALA A 76 14.98 2.65 -6.78
N ILE A 77 14.90 1.34 -7.00
CA ILE A 77 13.64 0.58 -7.09
C ILE A 77 12.79 0.80 -5.83
N LEU A 78 13.36 0.56 -4.65
CA LEU A 78 12.65 0.74 -3.37
C LEU A 78 12.01 2.12 -3.25
N TYR A 79 12.75 3.18 -3.61
CA TYR A 79 12.25 4.54 -3.46
C TYR A 79 11.27 4.93 -4.57
N TYR A 80 11.40 4.42 -5.80
CA TYR A 80 10.36 4.60 -6.82
C TYR A 80 9.06 3.87 -6.44
N GLU A 81 9.12 2.67 -5.88
CA GLU A 81 7.94 1.95 -5.38
C GLU A 81 7.24 2.72 -4.26
N LYS A 82 8.02 3.31 -3.32
CA LYS A 82 7.47 4.20 -2.29
C LYS A 82 6.84 5.46 -2.87
N ALA A 83 7.40 6.03 -3.93
CA ALA A 83 6.80 7.17 -4.62
C ALA A 83 5.45 6.77 -5.26
N LEU A 84 5.37 5.62 -5.95
CA LEU A 84 4.14 5.11 -6.54
C LEU A 84 3.09 4.69 -5.50
N LEU A 85 3.51 4.29 -4.31
CA LEU A 85 2.57 4.04 -3.21
C LEU A 85 1.78 5.30 -2.83
N LEU A 86 2.44 6.47 -2.90
CA LEU A 86 1.82 7.77 -2.59
C LEU A 86 1.16 8.42 -3.81
N ASN A 87 1.73 8.23 -5.01
CA ASN A 87 1.17 8.72 -6.27
C ASN A 87 1.19 7.63 -7.35
N PRO A 88 0.17 6.75 -7.39
CA PRO A 88 0.18 5.59 -8.30
C PRO A 88 0.14 5.96 -9.79
N GLY A 89 -0.34 7.17 -10.13
CA GLY A 89 -0.49 7.65 -11.51
C GLY A 89 0.71 8.43 -12.05
N ASP A 90 1.84 8.43 -11.34
CA ASP A 90 3.04 9.14 -11.76
C ASP A 90 3.76 8.41 -12.91
N GLU A 91 3.51 8.84 -14.14
CA GLU A 91 4.08 8.21 -15.34
C GLU A 91 5.62 8.29 -15.38
N ASP A 92 6.21 9.36 -14.85
CA ASP A 92 7.66 9.53 -14.79
C ASP A 92 8.31 8.53 -13.83
N VAL A 93 7.71 8.35 -12.65
CA VAL A 93 8.17 7.35 -11.68
C VAL A 93 8.00 5.93 -12.24
N GLN A 94 6.87 5.63 -12.89
CA GLN A 94 6.64 4.32 -13.53
C GLN A 94 7.68 4.04 -14.62
N PHE A 95 7.97 5.03 -15.46
CA PHE A 95 8.98 4.93 -16.51
C PHE A 95 10.37 4.69 -15.90
N ASN A 96 10.78 5.47 -14.89
CA ASN A 96 12.08 5.32 -14.25
C ASN A 96 12.23 3.99 -13.51
N LEU A 97 11.16 3.51 -12.85
CA LEU A 97 11.11 2.19 -12.22
C LEU A 97 11.28 1.07 -13.25
N SER A 98 10.52 1.13 -14.35
CA SER A 98 10.64 0.19 -15.46
C SER A 98 12.06 0.16 -16.02
N PHE A 99 12.63 1.35 -16.25
CA PHE A 99 13.97 1.51 -16.77
C PHE A 99 15.05 0.96 -15.83
N VAL A 100 15.00 1.26 -14.53
CA VAL A 100 16.00 0.75 -13.57
C VAL A 100 15.89 -0.77 -13.38
N ASN A 101 14.69 -1.34 -13.47
CA ASN A 101 14.49 -2.79 -13.42
C ASN A 101 15.19 -3.52 -14.56
N THR A 102 15.38 -2.88 -15.73
CA THR A 102 16.16 -3.49 -16.83
C THR A 102 17.65 -3.66 -16.49
N HIS A 103 18.17 -2.95 -15.49
CA HIS A 103 19.58 -2.99 -15.08
C HIS A 103 19.86 -4.02 -13.97
N VAL A 104 18.83 -4.57 -13.34
CA VAL A 104 18.98 -5.63 -12.33
C VAL A 104 18.86 -6.96 -13.07
N VAL A 105 20.01 -7.62 -13.28
CA VAL A 105 20.20 -8.81 -14.13
C VAL A 105 19.34 -10.01 -13.71
N ASP A 106 18.88 -10.04 -12.46
CA ASP A 106 17.78 -10.91 -12.04
C ASP A 106 16.47 -10.22 -12.43
N LYS A 107 16.00 -10.51 -13.64
CA LYS A 107 14.66 -10.13 -14.04
C LYS A 107 13.68 -10.74 -13.03
N ILE A 108 13.19 -9.93 -12.10
CA ILE A 108 11.91 -10.21 -11.46
C ILE A 108 10.88 -9.91 -12.55
N GLU A 109 10.82 -10.77 -13.56
CA GLU A 109 9.66 -10.87 -14.44
C GLU A 109 8.49 -11.11 -13.48
N ALA A 110 7.62 -10.11 -13.33
CA ALA A 110 6.36 -10.31 -12.65
C ALA A 110 5.74 -11.54 -13.31
N ILE A 111 5.62 -12.63 -12.55
CA ILE A 111 5.23 -13.94 -13.07
C ILE A 111 4.01 -13.69 -13.95
N PRO A 112 4.10 -13.91 -15.27
CA PRO A 112 3.04 -13.52 -16.18
C PRO A 112 1.76 -14.18 -15.68
N GLU A 113 0.78 -13.36 -15.33
CA GLU A 113 -0.42 -13.88 -14.70
C GLU A 113 -1.07 -14.86 -15.67
N ILE A 114 -1.12 -16.13 -15.26
CA ILE A 114 -1.82 -17.16 -16.02
C ILE A 114 -3.25 -16.71 -16.27
N PHE A 115 -3.84 -17.15 -17.38
CA PHE A 115 -5.20 -16.81 -17.76
C PHE A 115 -6.19 -16.90 -16.58
N PHE A 116 -6.09 -17.97 -15.78
CA PHE A 116 -6.94 -18.19 -14.62
C PHE A 116 -6.79 -17.12 -13.53
N ALA A 117 -5.58 -16.63 -13.27
CA ALA A 117 -5.35 -15.59 -12.26
C ALA A 117 -5.99 -14.26 -12.69
N ARG A 118 -5.82 -13.88 -13.96
CA ARG A 118 -6.48 -12.68 -14.51
C ARG A 118 -7.99 -12.80 -14.52
N TRP A 119 -8.51 -13.92 -15.02
CA TRP A 119 -9.94 -14.20 -15.06
C TRP A 119 -10.55 -14.20 -13.65
N TRP A 120 -9.89 -14.81 -12.67
CA TRP A 120 -10.34 -14.85 -11.28
C TRP A 120 -10.36 -13.47 -10.63
N LYS A 121 -9.32 -12.65 -10.86
CA LYS A 121 -9.29 -11.25 -10.42
C LYS A 121 -10.43 -10.45 -11.04
N SER A 122 -10.65 -10.58 -12.35
CA SER A 122 -11.78 -9.96 -13.04
C SER A 122 -13.10 -10.40 -12.42
N PHE A 123 -13.28 -11.70 -12.16
CA PHE A 123 -14.50 -12.25 -11.57
C PHE A 123 -14.76 -11.71 -10.15
N ILE A 124 -13.77 -11.72 -9.25
CA ILE A 124 -13.93 -11.18 -7.89
C ILE A 124 -14.18 -9.67 -7.95
N SER A 125 -13.56 -8.95 -8.89
CA SER A 125 -13.77 -7.51 -9.05
C SER A 125 -15.13 -7.10 -9.60
N LEU A 126 -15.97 -8.05 -10.07
CA LEU A 126 -17.31 -7.75 -10.58
C LEU A 126 -18.20 -7.11 -9.52
N LEU A 127 -18.01 -7.46 -8.24
CA LEU A 127 -18.81 -6.98 -7.14
C LEU A 127 -17.91 -6.42 -6.02
N PRO A 128 -18.34 -5.33 -5.35
CA PRO A 128 -17.71 -4.87 -4.11
C PRO A 128 -17.67 -5.96 -3.04
N VAL A 129 -16.61 -5.97 -2.22
CA VAL A 129 -16.42 -6.93 -1.11
C VAL A 129 -17.64 -7.01 -0.18
N LYS A 130 -18.33 -5.88 0.05
CA LYS A 130 -19.55 -5.84 0.87
C LYS A 130 -20.67 -6.70 0.30
N ILE A 131 -20.83 -6.73 -1.03
CA ILE A 131 -21.88 -7.50 -1.71
C ILE A 131 -21.52 -8.99 -1.68
N TRP A 132 -20.24 -9.35 -1.90
CA TRP A 132 -19.77 -10.72 -1.72
C TRP A 132 -20.05 -11.25 -0.31
N GLY A 133 -19.77 -10.44 0.72
CA GLY A 133 -20.08 -10.80 2.11
C GLY A 133 -21.59 -10.96 2.36
N ALA A 134 -22.42 -10.09 1.78
CA ALA A 134 -23.88 -10.21 1.89
C ALA A 134 -24.42 -11.47 1.21
N LEU A 135 -23.88 -11.84 0.04
CA LEU A 135 -24.24 -13.07 -0.66
C LEU A 135 -23.83 -14.31 0.12
N ALA A 136 -22.62 -14.32 0.70
CA ALA A 136 -22.17 -15.43 1.55
C ALA A 136 -23.09 -15.61 2.78
N LEU A 137 -23.48 -14.50 3.43
CA LEU A 137 -24.42 -14.54 4.56
C LEU A 137 -25.80 -15.05 4.13
N LEU A 138 -26.30 -14.62 2.98
CA LEU A 138 -27.57 -15.09 2.42
C LEU A 138 -27.53 -16.61 2.18
N PHE A 139 -26.48 -17.12 1.53
CA PHE A 139 -26.33 -18.56 1.30
C PHE A 139 -26.20 -19.35 2.61
N PHE A 140 -25.49 -18.81 3.60
CA PHE A 140 -25.41 -19.40 4.93
C PHE A 140 -26.79 -19.53 5.59
N ILE A 141 -27.63 -18.48 5.56
CA ILE A 141 -29.01 -18.54 6.08
C ILE A 141 -29.83 -19.57 5.30
N LEU A 142 -29.71 -19.59 3.97
CA LEU A 142 -30.42 -20.55 3.13
C LEU A 142 -30.04 -22.00 3.47
N VAL A 143 -28.79 -22.30 3.83
CA VAL A 143 -28.41 -23.64 4.32
C VAL A 143 -29.24 -24.05 5.53
N PHE A 144 -29.35 -23.19 6.56
CA PHE A 144 -30.16 -23.50 7.75
C PHE A 144 -31.65 -23.65 7.44
N VAL A 145 -32.20 -22.81 6.57
CA VAL A 145 -33.61 -22.91 6.15
C VAL A 145 -33.85 -24.23 5.41
N ASN A 146 -32.97 -24.61 4.49
CA ASN A 146 -33.09 -25.87 3.75
C ASN A 146 -32.93 -27.09 4.67
N LEU A 147 -32.00 -27.06 5.64
CA LEU A 147 -31.86 -28.11 6.66
C LEU A 147 -33.09 -28.19 7.57
N TRP A 148 -33.66 -27.05 7.95
CA TRP A 148 -34.91 -27.00 8.74
C TRP A 148 -36.07 -27.67 8.00
N VAL A 149 -36.26 -27.34 6.71
CA VAL A 149 -37.29 -27.94 5.86
C VAL A 149 -37.03 -29.43 5.64
N PHE A 150 -35.77 -29.84 5.45
CA PHE A 150 -35.37 -31.24 5.36
C PHE A 150 -35.80 -32.07 6.58
N LEU A 151 -35.66 -31.52 7.79
CA LEU A 151 -36.06 -32.19 9.03
C LEU A 151 -37.58 -32.37 9.14
N LEU A 152 -38.36 -31.42 8.62
CA LEU A 152 -39.83 -31.44 8.68
C LEU A 152 -40.48 -32.23 7.53
N ALA A 153 -39.75 -32.44 6.44
CA ALA A 153 -40.25 -33.15 5.27
C ALA A 153 -40.64 -34.60 5.63
N LYS A 154 -41.84 -35.03 5.22
CA LYS A 154 -42.30 -36.41 5.38
C LYS A 154 -41.98 -37.29 4.17
N GLU A 155 -41.88 -36.68 3.00
CA GLU A 155 -41.62 -37.37 1.73
C GLU A 155 -40.13 -37.54 1.46
N ALA A 156 -39.72 -38.74 1.03
CA ALA A 156 -38.33 -39.07 0.72
C ALA A 156 -37.76 -38.30 -0.48
N ALA A 157 -38.60 -37.93 -1.46
CA ALA A 157 -38.19 -37.11 -2.60
C ALA A 157 -37.79 -35.70 -2.16
N LEU A 158 -38.63 -35.07 -1.32
CA LEU A 158 -38.39 -33.73 -0.80
C LEU A 158 -37.11 -33.68 0.05
N LYS A 159 -36.89 -34.68 0.91
CA LYS A 159 -35.64 -34.79 1.70
C LYS A 159 -34.39 -34.82 0.84
N ARG A 160 -34.40 -35.62 -0.24
CA ARG A 160 -33.25 -35.71 -1.15
C ARG A 160 -32.97 -34.38 -1.86
N LEU A 161 -34.02 -33.69 -2.29
CA LEU A 161 -33.89 -32.38 -2.93
C LEU A 161 -33.27 -31.34 -1.99
N PHE A 162 -33.86 -31.15 -0.80
CA PHE A 162 -33.40 -30.14 0.17
C PHE A 162 -32.00 -30.43 0.71
N PHE A 163 -31.65 -31.71 0.87
CA PHE A 163 -30.28 -32.11 1.21
C PHE A 163 -29.28 -31.71 0.12
N SER A 164 -29.57 -32.03 -1.15
CA SER A 164 -28.70 -31.69 -2.28
C SER A 164 -28.57 -30.17 -2.48
N VAL A 165 -29.66 -29.42 -2.32
CA VAL A 165 -29.65 -27.95 -2.43
C VAL A 165 -28.85 -27.32 -1.29
N SER A 166 -29.02 -27.81 -0.05
CA SER A 166 -28.23 -27.36 1.09
C SER A 166 -26.74 -27.59 0.88
N MET A 167 -26.35 -28.74 0.31
CA MET A 167 -24.94 -29.05 0.02
C MET A 167 -24.38 -28.09 -1.06
N ALA A 168 -25.18 -27.76 -2.08
CA ALA A 168 -24.79 -26.82 -3.12
C ALA A 168 -24.55 -25.41 -2.56
N PHE A 169 -25.44 -24.90 -1.70
CA PHE A 169 -25.25 -23.58 -1.08
C PHE A 169 -24.09 -23.53 -0.11
N ALA A 170 -23.79 -24.63 0.59
CA ALA A 170 -22.63 -24.70 1.49
C ALA A 170 -21.28 -24.47 0.75
N PHE A 171 -21.21 -24.78 -0.55
CA PHE A 171 -20.03 -24.51 -1.38
C PHE A 171 -19.76 -23.00 -1.58
N PHE A 172 -20.79 -22.16 -1.48
CA PHE A 172 -20.70 -20.71 -1.66
C PHE A 172 -20.49 -19.93 -0.35
N VAL A 173 -20.27 -20.63 0.77
CA VAL A 173 -20.09 -20.04 2.11
C VAL A 173 -18.60 -19.83 2.46
N TRP A 174 -17.67 -20.14 1.55
CA TRP A 174 -16.22 -20.06 1.76
C TRP A 174 -15.64 -18.66 1.51
#